data_AF-A0A358SMN4-F1
#
_entry.id   AF-A0A358SMN4-F1
#
_cell.length_a   1.000
_cell.length_b   1.000
_cell.length_c   1.000
_cell.angle_alpha   90.00
_cell.angle_beta   90.00
_cell.angle_gamma   90.00
#
_symmetry.space_group_name_H-M   'P 1'
#
loop_
_entity.id
_entity.type
_entity.pdbx_description
1 polymer ?
#
loop_
_entity_poly.entity_id
_entity_poly.type
_entity_poly.pdbx_seq_one_letter_code
_entity_poly.pdbx_strand_id
1 'polypeptide(L)'
;MPSTRSISRPLSRRRSPARRYEDVDLAIVAESTYPYLRGGVSAVIHDIVRANPDRSIGIIHIAWDSNCSTEHVYEVPPNVRWVYPVFLSMNDHVDDFKLASASSLALGPAGRRQLSDEVFAALDALTAGDTGPVWQLYRQWRGRSCPR
;
A
#
# COMPACT_ATOMS: atom_id res chain seq x y z
N MET A 1 40.10 -18.57 10.57
CA MET A 1 38.79 -17.95 10.83
C MET A 1 38.66 -16.68 10.00
N PRO A 2 37.86 -16.64 8.92
CA PRO A 2 37.62 -15.39 8.22
C PRO A 2 36.42 -14.67 8.84
N SER A 3 36.69 -13.43 9.27
CA SER A 3 35.74 -12.46 9.80
C SER A 3 34.75 -12.04 8.71
N THR A 4 33.48 -12.40 8.86
CA THR A 4 32.40 -11.92 7.98
C THR A 4 31.99 -10.53 8.42
N ARG A 5 32.48 -9.49 7.74
CA ARG A 5 31.95 -8.12 7.88
C ARG A 5 30.54 -8.10 7.28
N SER A 6 29.53 -8.13 8.14
CA SER A 6 28.15 -7.87 7.77
C SER A 6 28.03 -6.40 7.34
N ILE A 7 28.00 -6.17 6.03
CA ILE A 7 27.66 -4.88 5.45
C ILE A 7 26.17 -4.69 5.70
N SER A 8 25.83 -3.92 6.73
CA SER A 8 24.48 -3.45 7.03
C SER A 8 24.03 -2.56 5.88
N ARG A 9 23.44 -3.15 4.85
CA ARG A 9 22.77 -2.40 3.79
C ARG A 9 21.54 -1.78 4.47
N PRO A 10 21.43 -0.44 4.57
CA PRO A 10 20.19 0.15 5.07
C PRO A 10 19.06 -0.40 4.20
N LEU A 11 17.94 -0.76 4.83
CA LEU A 11 16.66 -0.94 4.15
C LEU A 11 16.42 0.36 3.39
N SER A 12 16.93 0.43 2.17
CA SER A 12 16.56 1.47 1.23
C SER A 12 15.12 1.13 0.97
N ARG A 13 14.23 1.78 1.74
CA ARG A 13 12.94 2.15 1.24
C ARG A 13 13.26 2.90 -0.04
N ARG A 14 13.36 2.16 -1.14
CA ARG A 14 13.27 2.72 -2.47
C ARG A 14 11.93 3.40 -2.40
N ARG A 15 11.96 4.70 -2.07
CA ARG A 15 10.96 5.62 -2.59
C ARG A 15 11.05 5.36 -4.08
N SER A 16 10.19 4.49 -4.58
CA SER A 16 9.75 4.56 -5.95
C SER A 16 9.54 6.05 -6.15
N PRO A 17 10.32 6.71 -7.04
CA PRO A 17 10.18 8.14 -7.25
C PRO A 17 8.69 8.36 -7.41
N ALA A 18 8.08 9.19 -6.54
CA ALA A 18 6.63 9.31 -6.44
C ALA A 18 6.11 9.38 -7.87
N ARG A 19 5.55 8.28 -8.36
CA ARG A 19 5.31 8.11 -9.78
C ARG A 19 4.25 9.15 -10.03
N ARG A 20 4.64 10.26 -10.66
CA ARG A 20 3.70 11.35 -10.90
C ARG A 20 2.80 10.83 -11.99
N TYR A 21 1.64 10.33 -11.58
CA TYR A 21 0.55 10.03 -12.48
C TYR A 21 0.10 11.35 -13.09
N GLU A 22 -0.20 11.32 -14.38
CA GLU A 22 -0.82 12.45 -15.08
C GLU A 22 -2.15 12.78 -14.40
N ASP A 23 -2.47 14.07 -14.28
CA ASP A 23 -3.79 14.50 -13.81
C ASP A 23 -4.86 14.02 -14.79
N VAL A 24 -5.99 13.56 -14.27
CA VAL A 24 -7.10 13.01 -15.05
C VAL A 24 -8.42 13.66 -14.64
N ASP A 25 -9.37 13.73 -15.57
CA ASP A 25 -10.71 14.24 -15.32
C ASP A 25 -11.50 13.33 -14.38
N LEU A 26 -11.25 12.02 -14.45
CA LEU A 26 -11.94 11.01 -13.65
C LEU A 26 -10.96 9.94 -13.15
N ALA A 27 -10.94 9.73 -11.83
CA ALA A 27 -10.23 8.61 -11.19
C ALA A 27 -11.23 7.58 -10.66
N ILE A 28 -11.11 6.32 -11.10
CA ILE A 28 -11.94 5.21 -10.66
C ILE A 28 -11.15 4.36 -9.68
N VAL A 29 -11.66 4.17 -8.46
CA VAL A 29 -11.11 3.22 -7.49
C VAL A 29 -12.02 2.01 -7.45
N ALA A 30 -11.46 0.82 -7.72
CA ALA A 30 -12.23 -0.42 -7.71
C ALA A 30 -11.43 -1.56 -7.10
N GLU A 31 -12.07 -2.31 -6.21
CA GLU A 31 -11.66 -3.67 -5.86
C GLU A 31 -12.03 -4.59 -7.03
N SER A 32 -11.22 -4.49 -8.06
CA SER A 32 -11.45 -5.18 -9.32
C SER A 32 -10.11 -5.35 -10.00
N THR A 33 -10.12 -6.19 -11.03
CA THR A 33 -8.94 -6.55 -11.79
C THR A 33 -9.11 -6.03 -13.20
N TYR A 34 -9.70 -4.85 -13.43
CA TYR A 34 -9.65 -4.25 -14.76
C TYR A 34 -8.20 -3.88 -15.08
N PRO A 35 -7.65 -4.24 -16.25
CA PRO A 35 -8.26 -4.90 -17.43
C PRO A 35 -8.02 -6.43 -17.54
N TYR A 36 -7.64 -7.08 -16.45
CA TYR A 36 -7.15 -8.46 -16.33
C TYR A 36 -8.20 -9.57 -16.17
N LEU A 37 -9.45 -9.31 -15.73
CA LEU A 37 -10.51 -10.34 -15.68
C LEU A 37 -11.80 -9.87 -16.36
N ARG A 38 -12.49 -10.81 -17.04
CA ARG A 38 -13.83 -10.58 -17.62
C ARG A 38 -14.92 -10.75 -16.57
N GLY A 39 -15.90 -9.85 -16.57
CA GLY A 39 -17.14 -9.97 -15.79
C GLY A 39 -17.41 -8.78 -14.87
N GLY A 40 -18.63 -8.74 -14.32
CA GLY A 40 -19.11 -7.84 -13.26
C GLY A 40 -18.58 -6.41 -13.34
N VAL A 41 -17.82 -6.02 -12.31
CA VAL A 41 -17.28 -4.66 -12.13
C VAL A 41 -16.30 -4.27 -13.24
N SER A 42 -15.45 -5.19 -13.72
CA SER A 42 -14.49 -4.90 -14.80
C SER A 42 -15.20 -4.54 -16.11
N ALA A 43 -16.31 -5.20 -16.42
CA ALA A 43 -17.12 -4.90 -17.61
C ALA A 43 -17.78 -3.52 -17.49
N VAL A 44 -18.35 -3.21 -16.32
CA VAL A 44 -18.95 -1.89 -16.05
C VAL A 44 -17.91 -0.77 -16.18
N ILE A 45 -16.70 -0.97 -15.65
CA ILE A 45 -15.60 0.00 -15.80
C ILE A 45 -15.24 0.19 -17.28
N HIS A 46 -15.14 -0.90 -18.04
CA HIS A 46 -14.86 -0.83 -19.47
C HIS A 46 -15.92 -0.03 -20.24
N ASP A 47 -17.20 -0.24 -19.91
CA ASP A 47 -18.32 0.49 -20.52
C ASP A 47 -18.32 1.97 -20.14
N ILE A 48 -18.02 2.31 -18.88
CA ILE A 48 -17.86 3.70 -18.43
C ILE A 48 -16.74 4.39 -19.21
N VAL A 49 -15.59 3.74 -19.34
CA VAL A 49 -14.44 4.28 -20.08
C VAL A 49 -14.80 4.54 -21.55
N ARG A 50 -15.50 3.59 -22.19
CA ARG A 50 -15.93 3.71 -23.59
C ARG A 50 -17.01 4.76 -23.80
N ALA A 51 -17.91 4.95 -22.84
CA ALA A 51 -18.98 5.94 -22.91
C ALA A 51 -18.48 7.39 -22.76
N ASN A 52 -17.25 7.60 -22.28
CA ASN A 52 -16.66 8.91 -22.02
C ASN A 52 -15.32 9.10 -22.76
N PRO A 53 -15.30 9.06 -24.11
CA PRO A 53 -14.06 9.13 -24.89
C PRO A 53 -13.35 10.50 -24.79
N ASP A 54 -14.07 11.55 -24.38
CA ASP A 54 -13.60 12.92 -24.22
C ASP A 54 -12.93 13.18 -22.86
N ARG A 55 -13.04 12.25 -21.90
CA ARG A 55 -12.48 12.39 -20.55
C ARG A 55 -11.22 11.57 -20.39
N SER A 56 -10.19 12.19 -19.82
CA SER A 56 -9.00 11.47 -19.36
C SER A 56 -9.33 10.67 -18.09
N ILE A 57 -8.97 9.39 -18.08
CA ILE A 57 -9.34 8.46 -17.00
C ILE A 57 -8.10 7.83 -16.38
N GLY A 58 -8.07 7.79 -15.05
CA GLY A 58 -7.13 7.03 -14.26
C GLY A 58 -7.85 5.91 -13.50
N ILE A 59 -7.24 4.74 -13.39
CA ILE A 59 -7.83 3.60 -12.70
C ILE A 59 -6.89 3.14 -11.59
N ILE A 60 -7.42 3.07 -10.37
CA ILE A 60 -6.76 2.46 -9.21
C ILE A 60 -7.46 1.12 -8.98
N HIS A 61 -6.76 0.03 -9.27
CA HIS A 61 -7.31 -1.31 -9.11
C HIS A 61 -6.68 -1.97 -7.89
N ILE A 62 -7.52 -2.41 -6.96
CA ILE A 62 -7.07 -3.09 -5.75
C ILE A 62 -7.07 -4.59 -6.03
N ALA A 63 -5.90 -5.21 -5.96
CA ALA A 63 -5.68 -6.62 -6.22
C ALA A 63 -5.05 -7.31 -4.99
N TRP A 64 -5.04 -8.64 -5.01
CA TRP A 64 -4.51 -9.42 -3.89
C TRP A 64 -2.99 -9.30 -3.80
N ASP A 65 -2.26 -9.74 -4.83
CA ASP A 65 -0.80 -9.70 -4.88
C ASP A 65 -0.27 -9.46 -6.29
N SER A 66 1.04 -9.20 -6.38
CA SER A 66 1.75 -9.01 -7.65
C SER A 66 1.79 -10.25 -8.55
N ASN A 67 1.40 -11.42 -8.05
CA ASN A 67 1.39 -12.68 -8.78
C ASN A 67 0.03 -12.96 -9.47
N CYS A 68 -0.97 -12.10 -9.26
CA CYS A 68 -2.21 -12.11 -10.00
C CYS A 68 -1.96 -11.86 -11.50
N SER A 69 -2.69 -12.55 -12.38
CA SER A 69 -2.50 -12.44 -13.83
C SER A 69 -2.50 -10.98 -14.30
N THR A 70 -1.42 -10.58 -14.96
CA THR A 70 -1.26 -9.26 -15.59
C THR A 70 -1.60 -9.26 -17.07
N GLU A 71 -2.11 -10.38 -17.61
CA GLU A 71 -2.53 -10.43 -19.01
C GLU A 71 -3.79 -9.58 -19.20
N HIS A 72 -3.68 -8.56 -20.05
CA HIS A 72 -4.79 -7.68 -20.39
C HIS A 72 -5.82 -8.45 -21.20
N VAL A 73 -6.99 -8.71 -20.62
CA VAL A 73 -8.09 -9.38 -21.33
C VAL A 73 -8.90 -8.38 -22.16
N TYR A 74 -8.79 -7.09 -21.84
CA TYR A 74 -9.35 -5.99 -22.62
C TYR A 74 -8.23 -5.12 -23.19
N GLU A 75 -8.38 -4.69 -24.45
CA GLU A 75 -7.61 -3.57 -24.98
C GLU A 75 -8.01 -2.30 -24.23
N VAL A 76 -7.03 -1.66 -23.60
CA VAL A 76 -7.26 -0.46 -22.78
C VAL A 76 -7.47 0.73 -23.72
N PRO A 77 -8.63 1.42 -23.66
CA PRO A 77 -8.90 2.58 -24.51
C PRO A 77 -7.87 3.70 -24.31
N PRO A 78 -7.57 4.52 -25.35
CA PRO A 78 -6.51 5.52 -25.32
C PRO A 78 -6.77 6.69 -24.36
N ASN A 79 -8.02 6.88 -23.92
CA ASN A 79 -8.39 7.87 -22.91
C ASN A 79 -8.05 7.43 -21.48
N VAL A 80 -7.65 6.18 -21.26
CA VAL A 80 -7.10 5.72 -19.98
C VAL A 80 -5.62 6.06 -19.92
N ARG A 81 -5.24 7.01 -19.06
CA ARG A 81 -3.85 7.49 -18.92
C ARG A 81 -2.99 6.54 -18.11
N TRP A 82 -3.58 5.89 -17.12
CA TRP A 82 -2.87 4.98 -16.25
C TRP A 82 -3.80 3.98 -15.55
N VAL A 83 -3.26 2.80 -15.30
CA VAL A 83 -3.83 1.79 -14.40
C VAL A 83 -2.81 1.56 -13.29
N TYR A 84 -3.21 1.80 -12.05
CA TYR A 84 -2.37 1.69 -10.87
C TYR A 84 -2.81 0.52 -9.99
N PRO A 85 -2.01 -0.57 -9.91
CA PRO A 85 -2.23 -1.65 -8.96
C PRO A 85 -1.96 -1.20 -7.52
N VAL A 86 -2.90 -1.52 -6.62
CA VAL A 86 -2.70 -1.51 -5.17
C VAL A 86 -2.87 -2.94 -4.68
N PHE A 87 -1.79 -3.55 -4.18
CA PHE A 87 -1.83 -4.91 -3.65
C PHE A 87 -2.08 -4.90 -2.14
N LEU A 88 -3.02 -5.74 -1.69
CA LEU A 88 -3.36 -5.87 -0.26
C LEU A 88 -2.47 -6.87 0.47
N SER A 89 -1.90 -7.83 -0.25
CA SER A 89 -1.08 -8.89 0.32
C SER A 89 0.25 -8.34 0.83
N MET A 90 0.62 -8.77 2.04
CA MET A 90 1.96 -8.54 2.57
C MET A 90 3.01 -9.45 1.95
N ASN A 91 2.64 -10.41 1.09
CA ASN A 91 3.58 -11.39 0.53
C ASN A 91 4.70 -10.72 -0.27
N ASP A 92 4.37 -9.64 -1.00
CA ASP A 92 5.35 -8.86 -1.77
C ASP A 92 6.36 -8.10 -0.90
N HIS A 93 6.06 -7.93 0.39
CA HIS A 93 6.89 -7.21 1.36
C HIS A 93 7.27 -8.06 2.58
N VAL A 94 7.06 -9.37 2.51
CA VAL A 94 7.22 -10.25 3.67
C VAL A 94 8.66 -10.28 4.17
N ASP A 95 9.63 -10.24 3.26
CA ASP A 95 11.05 -10.25 3.61
C ASP A 95 11.48 -8.94 4.26
N ASP A 96 11.07 -7.80 3.72
CA ASP A 96 11.32 -6.48 4.31
C ASP A 96 10.70 -6.37 5.70
N PHE A 97 9.49 -6.90 5.89
CA PHE A 97 8.82 -6.93 7.18
C PHE A 97 9.54 -7.83 8.18
N LYS A 98 9.98 -9.03 7.77
CA LYS A 98 10.77 -9.94 8.60
C LYS A 98 12.13 -9.35 9.01
N LEU A 99 12.70 -8.50 8.19
CA LEU A 99 13.95 -7.79 8.47
C LEU A 99 13.75 -6.53 9.32
N ALA A 100 12.51 -6.08 9.54
CA ALA A 100 12.23 -4.94 10.41
C ALA A 100 12.62 -5.29 11.85
N SER A 101 13.41 -4.41 12.47
CA SER A 101 13.84 -4.56 13.86
C SER A 101 13.45 -3.33 14.67
N ALA A 102 13.61 -3.40 16.00
CA ALA A 102 13.36 -2.26 16.87
C ALA A 102 14.20 -1.01 16.50
N SER A 103 15.33 -1.20 15.81
CA SER A 103 16.16 -0.09 15.30
C SER A 103 15.52 0.63 14.11
N SER A 104 14.65 -0.04 13.35
CA SER A 104 13.91 0.51 12.20
C SER A 104 12.86 1.56 12.59
N LEU A 105 12.50 1.64 13.87
CA LEU A 105 11.52 2.60 14.40
C LEU A 105 12.05 4.04 14.46
N ALA A 106 13.36 4.25 14.29
CA ALA A 106 14.02 5.55 14.48
C ALA A 106 13.72 6.22 15.84
N LEU A 107 13.41 5.42 16.86
CA LEU A 107 13.19 5.85 18.24
C LEU A 107 14.40 5.54 19.12
N GLY A 108 14.67 6.42 20.09
CA GLY A 108 15.61 6.14 21.19
C GLY A 108 15.05 5.12 22.20
N PRO A 109 15.86 4.62 23.15
CA PRO A 109 15.42 3.58 24.09
C PRO A 109 14.15 3.92 24.89
N ALA A 110 14.04 5.16 25.38
CA ALA A 110 12.86 5.63 26.11
C ALA A 110 11.60 5.65 25.23
N GLY A 111 11.72 6.16 23.99
CA GLY A 111 10.61 6.19 23.03
C GLY A 111 10.16 4.79 22.59
N ARG A 112 11.10 3.83 22.47
CA ARG A 112 10.75 2.43 22.21
C ARG A 112 9.94 1.81 23.35
N ARG A 113 10.36 2.04 24.60
CA ARG A 113 9.65 1.55 25.78
C ARG A 113 8.24 2.14 25.86
N GLN A 114 8.12 3.46 25.69
CA GLN A 114 6.82 4.14 25.66
C GLN A 114 5.91 3.55 24.57
N LEU A 115 6.43 3.35 23.36
CA LEU A 115 5.63 2.74 22.28
C LEU A 115 5.20 1.30 22.62
N SER A 116 6.08 0.50 23.22
CA SER A 116 5.71 -0.84 23.69
C SER A 116 4.59 -0.78 24.73
N ASP A 117 4.70 0.09 25.73
CA ASP A 117 3.69 0.26 26.77
C ASP A 117 2.34 0.70 26.17
N GLU A 118 2.35 1.65 25.22
CA GLU A 118 1.14 2.09 24.51
C GLU A 118 0.49 0.96 23.68
N VAL A 119 1.30 0.14 23.00
CA VAL A 119 0.80 -1.03 22.24
C VAL A 119 0.15 -2.06 23.15
N PHE A 120 0.80 -2.43 24.25
CA PHE A 120 0.23 -3.39 25.19
C PHE A 120 -1.05 -2.85 25.85
N ALA A 121 -1.05 -1.60 26.28
CA ALA A 121 -2.26 -0.98 26.84
C ALA A 121 -3.43 -0.97 25.85
N ALA A 122 -3.15 -0.75 24.56
CA ALA A 122 -4.18 -0.79 23.53
C ALA A 122 -4.70 -2.20 23.25
N LEU A 123 -3.84 -3.22 23.32
CA LEU A 123 -4.26 -4.63 23.23
C LEU A 123 -5.11 -5.03 24.43
N ASP A 124 -4.71 -4.64 25.64
CA ASP A 124 -5.48 -4.89 26.87
C ASP A 124 -6.87 -4.22 26.78
N ALA A 125 -6.93 -2.95 26.36
CA ALA A 125 -8.19 -2.25 26.14
C ALA A 125 -9.08 -2.96 25.10
N LEU A 126 -8.48 -3.48 24.03
CA LEU A 126 -9.19 -4.24 23.00
C LEU A 126 -9.81 -5.52 23.58
N THR A 127 -9.11 -6.22 24.48
CA THR A 127 -9.69 -7.40 25.16
C THR A 127 -10.87 -7.04 26.07
N ALA A 128 -10.91 -5.80 26.57
CA ALA A 128 -12.02 -5.26 27.34
C ALA A 128 -13.14 -4.67 26.46
N GLY A 129 -13.02 -4.73 25.12
CA GLY A 129 -14.00 -4.21 24.16
C GLY A 129 -13.83 -2.73 23.82
N ASP A 130 -12.82 -2.04 24.34
CA ASP A 130 -12.51 -0.65 23.98
C ASP A 130 -11.52 -0.60 22.81
N THR A 131 -12.01 -0.16 21.66
CA THR A 131 -11.19 -0.02 20.43
C THR A 131 -10.51 1.35 20.34
N GLY A 132 -10.85 2.31 21.20
CA GLY A 132 -10.36 3.69 21.15
C GLY A 132 -8.84 3.81 21.16
N PRO A 133 -8.13 3.16 22.10
CA PRO A 133 -6.66 3.20 22.17
C PRO A 133 -5.97 2.67 20.90
N VAL A 134 -6.51 1.61 20.28
CA VAL A 134 -5.98 1.07 19.03
C VAL A 134 -6.10 2.11 17.90
N TRP A 135 -7.25 2.78 17.79
CA TRP A 135 -7.44 3.84 16.79
C TRP A 135 -6.54 5.06 17.05
N GLN A 136 -6.26 5.39 18.31
CA GLN A 136 -5.35 6.48 18.65
C GLN A 136 -3.91 6.16 18.22
N LEU A 137 -3.42 4.95 18.50
CA LEU A 137 -2.12 4.48 18.01
C LEU A 137 -2.02 4.60 16.48
N TYR A 138 -3.04 4.14 15.76
CA TYR A 138 -3.08 4.20 14.30
C TYR A 138 -3.00 5.64 13.77
N ARG A 139 -3.79 6.56 14.34
CA ARG A 139 -3.80 7.98 13.93
C ARG A 139 -2.49 8.67 14.25
N GLN A 140 -1.95 8.42 15.45
CA GLN A 140 -0.69 8.99 15.90
C GLN A 140 0.44 8.59 14.93
N TRP A 141 0.47 7.33 14.50
CA TRP A 141 1.46 6.86 13.54
C TRP A 141 1.28 7.45 12.14
N ARG A 142 0.04 7.57 11.63
CA ARG A 142 -0.22 8.30 10.37
C ARG A 142 0.21 9.78 10.41
N GLY A 143 0.12 10.42 11.58
CA GLY A 143 0.52 11.82 11.77
C GLY A 143 2.03 12.03 11.90
N ARG A 144 2.79 11.00 12.32
CA ARG A 144 4.26 11.02 12.39
C ARG A 144 4.85 10.84 10.99
N SER A 145 4.77 11.89 10.17
CA SER A 145 5.58 11.98 8.96
C SER A 145 7.05 11.90 9.34
N CYS A 146 7.78 10.93 8.76
CA CYS A 146 9.23 10.82 8.88
C CYS A 146 9.89 12.19 8.63
N PRO A 147 10.80 12.68 9.49
CA PRO A 147 11.58 13.88 9.20
C PRO A 147 12.27 13.73 7.84
N ARG A 148 12.26 14.81 7.06
CA ARG A 148 12.86 14.89 5.73
C ARG A 148 14.36 14.67 5.76
#